data_AF-A0A2D5W795-F1
#
_entry.id   AF-A0A2D5W795-F1
#
_cell.length_a   1.000
_cell.length_b   1.000
_cell.length_c   1.000
_cell.angle_alpha   90.00
_cell.angle_beta   90.00
_cell.angle_gamma   90.00
#
_symmetry.space_group_name_H-M   'P 1'
#
loop_
_entity.id
_entity.type
_entity.pdbx_description
1 polymer ?
#
loop_
_entity_poly.entity_id
_entity_poly.type
_entity_poly.pdbx_seq_one_letter_code
_entity_poly.pdbx_strand_id
1 'polypeptide(L)'
;MVRLDDAQLYYLRLGANGLEVLAATSGWGSASAWAALTAADLVRDGTDELFAARDFDGLLFRTASSGISGPLEVLAPVGASKSWGGLATFDVTGLHGPMPAGCSNRTGNIYVYGAGLRRP
;
A
#
# COMPACT_ATOMS: atom_id res chain seq x y z
N MET A 1 -2.22 -0.95 11.09
CA MET A 1 -0.98 -1.20 11.84
C MET A 1 -0.27 -2.37 11.20
N VAL A 2 1.03 -2.27 10.93
CA VAL A 2 1.85 -3.42 10.54
C VAL A 2 2.36 -4.07 11.82
N ARG A 3 2.16 -5.38 11.98
CA ARG A 3 2.89 -6.13 12.99
C ARG A 3 3.97 -6.94 12.28
N LEU A 4 5.21 -6.72 12.69
CA LEU A 4 6.39 -7.28 12.01
C LEU A 4 6.70 -8.70 12.49
N ASP A 5 6.15 -9.12 13.64
CA ASP A 5 6.34 -10.42 14.28
C ASP A 5 5.54 -11.55 13.60
N ASP A 6 4.33 -11.25 13.13
CA ASP A 6 3.47 -12.18 12.37
C ASP A 6 3.38 -11.85 10.87
N ALA A 7 4.06 -10.76 10.46
CA ALA A 7 4.13 -10.28 9.10
C ALA A 7 2.73 -10.01 8.48
N GLN A 8 1.77 -9.63 9.33
CA GLN A 8 0.42 -9.30 8.92
C GLN A 8 0.24 -7.78 8.80
N LEU A 9 -0.58 -7.37 7.84
CA LEU A 9 -1.15 -6.05 7.81
C LEU A 9 -2.52 -6.09 8.48
N TYR A 10 -2.67 -5.31 9.55
CA TYR A 10 -3.92 -5.17 10.29
C TYR A 10 -4.65 -3.89 9.93
N TYR A 11 -5.93 -4.04 9.60
CA TYR A 11 -6.88 -2.96 9.45
C TYR A 11 -7.58 -2.75 10.79
N LEU A 12 -7.34 -1.60 11.41
CA LEU A 12 -7.91 -1.25 12.69
C LEU A 12 -8.87 -0.08 12.50
N ARG A 13 -10.01 -0.11 13.20
CA ARG A 13 -10.82 1.10 13.40
C ARG A 13 -10.70 1.55 14.84
N LEU A 14 -10.87 2.86 15.05
CA LEU A 14 -11.12 3.39 16.38
C LEU A 14 -12.62 3.30 16.66
N GLY A 15 -12.99 2.39 17.57
CA GLY A 15 -14.34 2.28 18.11
C GLY A 15 -14.49 3.09 19.41
N ALA A 16 -15.71 3.07 19.96
CA ALA A 16 -16.05 3.77 21.20
C ALA A 16 -15.18 3.34 22.39
N ASN A 17 -14.68 2.10 22.38
CA ASN A 17 -13.93 1.49 23.47
C ASN A 17 -12.45 1.23 23.11
N GLY A 18 -11.95 1.78 22.01
CA GLY A 18 -10.55 1.63 21.58
C GLY A 18 -10.37 1.06 20.18
N LEU A 19 -9.20 0.50 19.91
CA LEU A 19 -8.86 -0.04 18.59
C LEU A 19 -9.48 -1.43 18.40
N GLU A 20 -10.21 -1.60 17.31
CA GLU A 20 -10.86 -2.85 16.91
C GLU A 20 -10.25 -3.35 15.60
N VAL A 21 -9.90 -4.63 15.54
CA VAL A 21 -9.41 -5.27 14.31
C VAL A 21 -10.58 -5.54 13.39
N LEU A 22 -10.57 -4.94 12.20
CA LEU A 22 -11.57 -5.15 11.15
C LEU A 22 -11.20 -6.28 10.19
N ALA A 23 -9.92 -6.36 9.85
CA ALA A 23 -9.39 -7.37 8.95
C ALA A 23 -7.87 -7.53 9.14
N ALA A 24 -7.34 -8.65 8.68
CA ALA A 24 -5.91 -8.90 8.58
C ALA A 24 -5.60 -9.66 7.28
N THR A 25 -4.47 -9.35 6.64
CA THR A 25 -4.03 -10.07 5.44
C THR A 25 -3.20 -11.31 5.79
N SER A 26 -3.84 -12.49 5.84
CA SER A 26 -3.20 -13.77 6.14
C SER A 26 -2.43 -14.37 4.97
N GLY A 27 -1.38 -15.16 5.27
CA GLY A 27 -0.75 -16.07 4.29
C GLY A 27 0.62 -15.66 3.75
N TRP A 28 1.18 -14.52 4.17
CA TRP A 28 2.44 -14.00 3.62
C TRP A 28 3.71 -14.44 4.37
N GLY A 29 3.55 -15.05 5.56
CA GLY A 29 4.63 -15.62 6.36
C GLY A 29 5.54 -14.58 7.03
N SER A 30 6.25 -14.99 8.09
CA SER A 30 7.08 -14.15 8.98
C SER A 30 8.18 -13.33 8.29
N ALA A 31 8.48 -13.62 7.02
CA ALA A 31 9.49 -12.91 6.23
C ALA A 31 8.93 -11.69 5.47
N SER A 32 7.67 -11.28 5.66
CA SER A 32 7.08 -10.27 4.78
C SER A 32 7.78 -8.90 4.81
N ALA A 33 8.36 -8.44 5.93
CA ALA A 33 9.11 -7.17 5.96
C ALA A 33 8.36 -5.99 5.29
N TRP A 34 7.12 -5.73 5.71
CA TRP A 34 6.37 -4.56 5.28
C TRP A 34 7.09 -3.28 5.72
N ALA A 35 7.28 -2.35 4.78
CA ALA A 35 8.20 -1.24 4.97
C ALA A 35 7.53 0.14 4.95
N ALA A 36 6.43 0.29 4.21
CA ALA A 36 5.72 1.56 4.12
C ALA A 36 4.25 1.37 3.73
N LEU A 37 3.42 2.35 4.11
CA LEU A 37 1.98 2.39 3.85
C LEU A 37 1.56 3.82 3.50
N THR A 38 0.54 3.93 2.67
CA THR A 38 -0.17 5.19 2.40
C THR A 38 -1.61 4.87 1.98
N ALA A 39 -2.47 5.87 1.92
CA ALA A 39 -3.84 5.72 1.48
C ALA A 39 -4.25 6.92 0.62
N ALA A 40 -5.12 6.68 -0.36
CA ALA A 40 -5.76 7.73 -1.13
C ALA A 40 -6.90 7.16 -2.01
N ASP A 41 -7.90 7.99 -2.29
CA ASP A 41 -8.96 7.74 -3.27
C ASP A 41 -8.41 7.85 -4.71
N LEU A 42 -7.89 6.73 -5.22
CA LEU A 42 -7.30 6.64 -6.55
C LEU A 42 -8.39 6.50 -7.62
N VAL A 43 -9.46 5.75 -7.32
CA VAL A 43 -10.54 5.46 -8.28
C VAL A 43 -11.64 6.52 -8.29
N ARG A 44 -11.57 7.50 -7.38
CA ARG A 44 -12.44 8.67 -7.27
C ARG A 44 -13.88 8.33 -6.94
N ASP A 45 -14.06 7.34 -6.07
CA ASP A 45 -15.38 6.92 -5.61
C ASP A 45 -15.73 7.46 -4.21
N GLY A 46 -14.85 8.29 -3.64
CA GLY A 46 -15.02 8.87 -2.31
C GLY A 46 -14.47 8.00 -1.19
N THR A 47 -13.83 6.88 -1.51
CA THR A 47 -13.22 5.97 -0.54
C THR A 47 -11.73 5.82 -0.80
N ASP A 48 -10.92 5.90 0.25
CA ASP A 48 -9.48 5.69 0.10
C ASP A 48 -9.14 4.20 -0.11
N GLU A 49 -8.26 3.93 -1.08
CA GLU A 49 -7.55 2.66 -1.20
C GLU A 49 -6.29 2.67 -0.33
N LEU A 50 -5.91 1.51 0.22
CA LEU A 50 -4.63 1.35 0.91
C LEU A 50 -3.55 0.91 -0.07
N PHE A 51 -2.36 1.49 0.03
CA PHE A 51 -1.15 1.02 -0.64
C PHE A 51 -0.10 0.57 0.38
N ALA A 52 0.53 -0.57 0.14
CA ALA A 52 1.55 -1.13 1.03
C ALA A 52 2.77 -1.60 0.24
N ALA A 53 3.96 -1.24 0.71
CA ALA A 53 5.22 -1.67 0.12
C ALA A 53 5.91 -2.71 1.00
N ARG A 54 6.48 -3.72 0.35
CA ARG A 54 7.09 -4.88 0.99
C ARG A 54 8.55 -5.03 0.59
N ASP A 55 9.45 -5.12 1.56
CA ASP A 55 10.89 -5.21 1.27
C ASP A 55 11.36 -6.62 0.87
N PHE A 56 10.67 -7.65 1.37
CA PHE A 56 11.02 -9.04 1.10
C PHE A 56 11.15 -9.35 -0.39
N ASP A 57 10.16 -8.92 -1.17
CA ASP A 57 10.07 -9.15 -2.61
C ASP A 57 9.99 -7.87 -3.44
N GLY A 58 9.98 -6.70 -2.80
CA GLY A 58 9.93 -5.40 -3.48
C GLY A 58 8.61 -5.16 -4.21
N LEU A 59 7.52 -5.77 -3.75
CA LEU A 59 6.19 -5.58 -4.32
C LEU A 59 5.49 -4.37 -3.69
N LEU A 60 4.75 -3.64 -4.53
CA LEU A 60 3.75 -2.68 -4.12
C LEU A 60 2.36 -3.31 -4.24
N PHE A 61 1.58 -3.21 -3.19
CA PHE A 61 0.22 -3.73 -3.10
C PHE A 61 -0.79 -2.60 -3.02
N ARG A 62 -2.02 -2.87 -3.47
CA ARG A 62 -3.19 -2.03 -3.20
C ARG A 62 -4.38 -2.87 -2.74
N THR A 63 -5.37 -2.26 -2.10
CA THR A 63 -6.67 -2.93 -1.89
C THR A 63 -7.43 -3.08 -3.21
N ALA A 64 -7.97 -4.27 -3.47
CA ALA A 64 -8.60 -4.61 -4.76
C ALA A 64 -10.04 -4.09 -4.92
N SER A 65 -10.68 -3.71 -3.81
CA SER A 65 -11.99 -3.06 -3.79
C SER A 65 -11.84 -1.67 -3.22
N SER A 66 -12.78 -0.77 -3.53
CA SER A 66 -12.82 0.51 -2.85
C SER A 66 -12.93 0.34 -1.34
N GLY A 67 -12.15 1.16 -0.65
CA GLY A 67 -11.95 1.05 0.78
C GLY A 67 -10.75 0.20 1.22
N ILE A 68 -10.48 0.31 2.50
CA ILE A 68 -9.23 -0.17 3.08
C ILE A 68 -9.26 -1.63 3.49
N SER A 69 -10.42 -2.29 3.63
CA SER A 69 -10.50 -3.65 4.18
C SER A 69 -10.50 -4.79 3.14
N GLY A 70 -10.33 -4.46 1.86
CA GLY A 70 -10.33 -5.44 0.76
C GLY A 70 -9.07 -6.32 0.73
N PRO A 71 -9.10 -7.42 -0.06
CA PRO A 71 -7.89 -8.20 -0.31
C PRO A 71 -6.83 -7.32 -1.00
N LEU A 72 -5.56 -7.58 -0.70
CA LEU A 72 -4.46 -6.91 -1.38
C LEU A 72 -4.16 -7.56 -2.72
N GLU A 73 -4.05 -6.74 -3.76
CA GLU A 73 -3.54 -7.14 -5.06
C GLU A 73 -2.20 -6.49 -5.35
N VAL A 74 -1.37 -7.18 -6.13
CA VAL A 74 -0.06 -6.68 -6.55
C VAL A 74 -0.26 -5.61 -7.61
N LEU A 75 0.12 -4.38 -7.31
CA LEU A 75 0.06 -3.26 -8.24
C LEU A 75 1.25 -3.28 -9.21
N ALA A 76 2.46 -3.48 -8.68
CA ALA A 76 3.67 -3.55 -9.49
C ALA A 76 4.79 -4.31 -8.79
N PRO A 77 5.56 -5.14 -9.51
CA PRO A 77 6.87 -5.57 -9.07
C PRO A 77 7.86 -4.44 -9.30
N VAL A 78 8.36 -3.84 -8.21
CA VAL A 78 9.33 -2.74 -8.32
C VAL A 78 10.78 -3.23 -8.23
N GLY A 79 10.96 -4.51 -7.93
CA GLY A 79 12.24 -5.20 -7.82
C GLY A 79 12.65 -5.39 -6.36
N ALA A 80 13.12 -6.59 -6.02
CA ALA A 80 13.44 -7.00 -4.66
C ALA A 80 14.48 -6.09 -3.96
N SER A 81 14.38 -6.02 -2.63
CA SER A 81 15.35 -5.34 -1.75
C SER A 81 15.51 -3.84 -2.02
N LYS A 82 14.41 -3.10 -2.24
CA LYS A 82 14.48 -1.63 -2.31
C LYS A 82 14.91 -1.00 -1.00
N SER A 83 14.61 -1.64 0.13
CA SER A 83 14.65 -0.99 1.43
C SER A 83 13.81 0.28 1.36
N TRP A 84 12.50 0.12 1.24
CA TRP A 84 11.59 1.26 1.06
C TRP A 84 11.80 2.27 2.18
N GLY A 85 12.12 3.52 1.81
CA GLY A 85 12.27 4.61 2.77
C GLY A 85 10.95 5.24 3.16
N GLY A 86 9.92 5.07 2.33
CA GLY A 86 8.57 5.58 2.55
C GLY A 86 7.70 5.45 1.32
N LEU A 87 6.39 5.59 1.54
CA LEU A 87 5.37 5.76 0.51
C LEU A 87 4.62 7.06 0.76
N ALA A 88 4.25 7.75 -0.31
CA ALA A 88 3.34 8.90 -0.28
C ALA A 88 2.38 8.84 -1.46
N THR A 89 1.20 9.43 -1.31
CA THR A 89 0.23 9.62 -2.39
C THR A 89 0.15 11.11 -2.73
N PHE A 90 0.23 11.44 -4.02
CA PHE A 90 0.04 12.82 -4.49
C PHE A 90 -0.37 12.84 -5.96
N ASP A 91 -1.13 13.87 -6.34
CA ASP A 91 -1.49 14.09 -7.73
C ASP A 91 -0.33 14.82 -8.45
N VAL A 92 0.35 14.08 -9.34
CA VAL A 92 1.46 14.61 -10.15
C VAL A 92 0.97 15.37 -11.38
N THR A 93 -0.27 15.12 -11.80
CA THR A 93 -0.75 15.48 -13.14
C THR A 93 -1.89 16.49 -13.12
N GLY A 94 -2.60 16.62 -12.00
CA GLY A 94 -3.86 17.37 -11.89
C GLY A 94 -5.03 16.72 -12.61
N LEU A 95 -4.84 15.56 -13.24
CA LEU A 95 -5.80 14.97 -14.20
C LEU A 95 -6.29 13.57 -13.79
N HIS A 96 -5.58 12.89 -12.90
CA HIS A 96 -5.73 11.45 -12.68
C HIS A 96 -5.88 11.04 -11.22
N GLY A 97 -6.00 12.00 -10.30
CA GLY A 97 -6.08 11.71 -8.87
C GLY A 97 -4.72 11.36 -8.27
N PRO A 98 -4.68 11.13 -6.95
CA PRO A 98 -3.45 10.84 -6.24
C PRO A 98 -2.82 9.53 -6.70
N MET A 99 -1.52 9.55 -6.98
CA MET A 99 -0.73 8.36 -7.32
C MET A 99 0.21 8.03 -6.16
N PRO A 100 0.41 6.74 -5.82
CA PRO A 100 1.45 6.38 -4.87
C PRO A 100 2.82 6.60 -5.51
N ALA A 101 3.78 7.02 -4.70
CA ALA A 101 5.19 7.05 -5.01
C ALA A 101 6.00 6.54 -3.82
N GLY A 102 7.11 5.88 -4.10
CA GLY A 102 8.00 5.36 -3.07
C GLY A 102 9.45 5.68 -3.37
N CYS A 103 10.26 5.80 -2.32
CA CYS A 103 11.71 5.95 -2.42
C CYS A 103 12.43 4.67 -2.02
N SER A 104 13.51 4.35 -2.73
CA SER A 104 14.39 3.21 -2.45
C SER A 104 15.62 3.68 -1.69
N ASN A 105 15.78 3.26 -0.43
CA ASN A 105 16.99 3.58 0.34
C ASN A 105 18.23 2.89 -0.24
N ARG A 106 18.06 1.81 -1.00
CA ARG A 106 19.17 1.12 -1.65
C ARG A 106 19.73 1.89 -2.85
N THR A 107 18.87 2.54 -3.63
CA THR A 107 19.27 3.14 -4.91
C THR A 107 19.16 4.66 -4.94
N GLY A 108 18.50 5.28 -3.96
CA GLY A 108 18.21 6.72 -3.94
C GLY A 108 17.15 7.15 -4.97
N ASN A 109 16.51 6.22 -5.67
CA ASN A 109 15.51 6.54 -6.70
C ASN A 109 14.12 6.74 -6.09
N ILE A 110 13.35 7.63 -6.71
CA ILE A 110 11.92 7.79 -6.49
C ILE A 110 11.17 7.09 -7.63
N TYR A 111 10.19 6.28 -7.28
CA TYR A 111 9.31 5.57 -8.19
C TYR A 111 7.90 6.15 -8.05
N VAL A 112 7.32 6.63 -9.15
CA VAL A 112 5.92 7.07 -9.20
C VAL A 112 5.12 6.01 -9.94
N TYR A 113 4.01 5.56 -9.35
CA TYR A 113 3.20 4.48 -9.89
C TYR A 113 1.93 5.04 -10.50
N GLY A 114 1.92 5.14 -11.83
CA GLY A 114 0.67 5.32 -12.56
C GLY A 114 -0.12 4.02 -12.50
N ALA A 115 -1.33 4.06 -11.92
CA ALA A 115 -2.29 2.99 -12.16
C ALA A 115 -2.53 2.93 -13.67
N GLY A 116 -2.22 1.80 -14.31
CA GLY A 116 -2.48 1.61 -15.73
C GLY A 116 -3.95 1.90 -16.02
N LEU A 117 -4.22 3.07 -16.58
CA LEU A 117 -5.56 3.50 -16.97
C LEU A 117 -5.99 2.65 -18.16
N ARG A 118 -6.54 1.46 -17.92
CA ARG A 118 -7.52 0.89 -18.85
C ARG A 118 -8.80 1.67 -18.65
N ARG A 119 -8.96 2.75 -19.42
CA ARG A 119 -10.28 3.31 -19.70
C ARG A 119 -10.95 2.44 -20.78
N PRO A 120 -12.21 2.00 -20.64
CA PRO A 120 -13.06 1.83 -21.81
C PRO A 120 -13.32 3.18 -22.49
#